data_AF-A0AAW4UID3-F1
#
_entry.id   AF-A0AAW4UID3-F1
#
_cell.length_a   1.000
_cell.length_b   1.000
_cell.length_c   1.000
_cell.angle_alpha   90.00
_cell.angle_beta   90.00
_cell.angle_gamma   90.00
#
_symmetry.space_group_name_H-M   'P 1'
#
loop_
_entity.id
_entity.type
_entity.pdbx_description
1 polymer ?
#
loop_
_entity_poly.entity_id
_entity_poly.type
_entity_poly.pdbx_seq_one_letter_code
_entity_poly.pdbx_strand_id
1 'polypeptide(L)' 'MAQKTAGLLTGWINYTLSKSDRQFSTDGINNGKRFPYQYDRRHTLNLTLNYQLTRRIDFNMSWTYASGCMATLPTEK' A
#
# COMPACT_ATOMS: atom_id res chain seq x y z
N MET A 1 1.65 9.96 -7.78
CA MET A 1 3.06 9.50 -7.80
C MET A 1 3.91 10.71 -8.15
N ALA A 2 5.04 10.89 -7.46
CA ALA A 2 6.01 11.92 -7.79
C ALA A 2 7.33 11.23 -8.16
N GLN A 3 7.99 11.71 -9.22
CA GLN A 3 9.22 11.12 -9.73
C GLN A 3 10.22 12.22 -10.06
N LYS A 4 11.48 11.95 -9.73
CA LYS A 4 12.63 12.77 -10.07
C LYS A 4 13.61 11.93 -10.90
N THR A 5 13.82 12.32 -12.14
CA THR A 5 14.70 11.61 -13.10
C THR A 5 15.99 12.35 -13.41
N ALA A 6 16.16 13.60 -12.96
CA ALA A 6 17.31 14.43 -13.31
C ALA A 6 18.30 14.63 -12.15
N GLY A 7 19.59 14.55 -12.48
CA GLY A 7 20.73 14.79 -11.59
C GLY A 7 21.27 13.53 -10.92
N LEU A 8 22.19 13.72 -9.96
CA LEU A 8 22.85 12.64 -9.21
C LEU A 8 21.90 11.83 -8.31
N LEU A 9 20.78 12.44 -7.91
CA LEU A 9 19.72 11.80 -7.13
C LEU A 9 18.46 11.66 -7.97
N THR A 10 18.11 10.41 -8.27
CA THR A 10 16.89 10.02 -8.98
C THR A 10 16.03 9.13 -8.10
N GLY A 11 14.76 8.98 -8.43
CA GLY A 11 13.85 8.17 -7.64
C GLY A 11 12.40 8.52 -7.86
N TRP A 12 11.53 7.76 -7.21
CA TRP A 12 10.10 7.99 -7.24
C TRP A 12 9.47 7.60 -5.92
N ILE A 13 8.40 8.30 -5.58
CA ILE A 13 7.56 8.04 -4.42
C ILE A 13 6.11 7.91 -4.90
N ASN A 14 5.46 6.84 -4.47
CA ASN A 14 4.04 6.64 -4.68
C ASN A 14 3.34 6.37 -3.35
N TYR A 15 2.15 6.94 -3.24
CA TYR A 15 1.24 6.65 -2.16
C TYR A 15 -0.10 6.29 -2.78
N THR A 16 -0.58 5.11 -2.42
CA THR A 16 -1.87 4.59 -2.86
C THR A 16 -2.77 4.46 -1.64
N LEU A 17 -3.88 5.17 -1.68
CA LEU A 17 -5.00 5.02 -0.76
C LEU A 17 -6.10 4.28 -1.50
N SER A 18 -6.35 3.04 -1.10
CA SER A 18 -7.43 2.21 -1.68
C SER A 18 -8.39 1.85 -0.55
N LYS A 19 -9.69 2.05 -0.76
CA LYS A 19 -10.72 1.62 0.19
C LYS A 19 -11.72 0.74 -0.54
N SER A 20 -11.83 -0.51 -0.12
CA SER A 20 -12.81 -1.45 -0.64
C SER A 20 -13.80 -1.85 0.46
N ASP A 21 -14.98 -1.26 0.40
CA ASP A 21 -16.13 -1.68 1.21
C ASP A 21 -16.96 -2.68 0.41
N ARG A 22 -17.44 -3.75 1.04
CA ARG A 22 -18.33 -4.72 0.41
C ARG A 22 -19.70 -4.64 1.09
N GLN A 23 -20.77 -4.60 0.29
CA GLN A 23 -22.15 -4.50 0.75
C GLN A 23 -22.94 -5.64 0.11
N PHE A 24 -23.57 -6.48 0.94
CA PHE A 24 -24.53 -7.48 0.47
C PHE A 24 -25.95 -6.88 0.51
N SER A 25 -26.82 -7.39 -0.35
CA SER A 25 -28.25 -7.06 -0.39
C SER A 25 -28.93 -7.36 0.95
N THR A 26 -30.08 -6.73 1.22
CA THR A 26 -30.80 -6.73 2.50
C THR A 26 -31.16 -8.12 3.05
N ASP A 27 -31.21 -9.16 2.18
CA ASP A 27 -31.43 -10.57 2.55
C ASP A 27 -30.12 -11.39 2.73
N GLY A 28 -28.95 -10.73 2.79
CA GLY A 28 -27.63 -11.36 2.81
C GLY A 28 -26.85 -11.23 4.14
N ILE A 29 -25.64 -11.78 4.14
CA ILE A 29 -24.73 -11.86 5.29
C ILE A 29 -24.51 -10.47 5.93
N ASN A 30 -24.61 -10.40 7.26
CA ASN A 30 -24.45 -9.20 8.12
C ASN A 30 -25.58 -8.14 8.04
N ASN A 31 -26.85 -8.55 7.83
CA ASN A 31 -28.04 -7.66 7.84
C ASN A 31 -27.92 -6.45 6.89
N GLY A 32 -27.28 -6.62 5.72
CA GLY A 32 -27.09 -5.54 4.74
C GLY A 32 -26.11 -4.42 5.17
N LYS A 33 -25.40 -4.57 6.29
CA LYS A 33 -24.40 -3.60 6.74
C LYS A 33 -23.11 -3.73 5.93
N ARG A 34 -22.54 -2.59 5.50
CA ARG A 34 -21.21 -2.55 4.87
C ARG A 34 -20.18 -3.20 5.77
N PHE A 35 -19.48 -4.19 5.25
CA PHE A 35 -18.35 -4.81 5.94
C PHE A 35 -17.06 -4.45 5.18
N PRO A 36 -16.02 -4.04 5.92
CA PRO A 36 -14.70 -3.83 5.33
C PRO A 36 -14.22 -5.13 4.69
N TYR A 37 -13.74 -5.06 3.45
CA TYR A 37 -13.28 -6.24 2.74
C TYR A 37 -11.99 -6.76 3.39
N GLN A 38 -11.87 -8.09 3.54
CA GLN A 38 -10.70 -8.69 4.21
C GLN A 38 -9.38 -8.23 3.57
N TYR A 39 -9.34 -8.06 2.25
CA TYR A 39 -8.14 -7.62 1.50
C TYR A 39 -7.99 -6.10 1.38
N ASP A 40 -8.70 -5.30 2.19
CA ASP A 40 -8.56 -3.85 2.19
C ASP A 40 -7.18 -3.43 2.72
N ARG A 41 -6.22 -3.26 1.81
CA ARG A 41 -4.89 -2.74 2.13
C ARG A 41 -4.89 -1.23 1.96
N ARG A 42 -5.41 -0.56 2.99
CA ARG A 42 -5.81 0.84 2.91
C ARG A 42 -4.69 1.80 2.53
N HIS A 43 -3.49 1.58 3.06
CA HIS A 43 -2.34 2.44 2.82
C HIS A 43 -1.21 1.62 2.22
N THR A 44 -0.77 1.98 1.02
CA THR A 44 0.47 1.44 0.45
C THR A 44 1.36 2.61 0.05
N LEU A 45 2.56 2.66 0.64
CA LEU A 45 3.62 3.60 0.35
C LEU A 45 4.75 2.83 -0.32
N ASN A 46 5.24 3.29 -1.47
CA ASN A 46 6.53 2.83 -1.97
C ASN A 46 7.43 4.03 -2.29
N LEU A 47 8.71 3.82 -2.04
CA LEU A 47 9.76 4.79 -2.20
C LEU A 47 10.93 4.08 -2.84
N THR A 48 11.44 4.64 -3.93
CA THR A 48 12.68 4.20 -4.55
C THR A 48 13.58 5.41 -4.72
N LEU A 49 14.82 5.29 -4.23
CA LEU A 49 15.86 6.29 -4.28
C LEU A 49 17.11 5.69 -4.92
N ASN A 50 17.63 6.35 -5.94
CA ASN A 50 18.88 5.98 -6.57
C ASN A 50 19.81 7.20 -6.55
N TYR A 51 20.97 7.05 -5.94
CA TYR A 51 21.95 8.10 -5.78
C TYR A 51 23.31 7.66 -6.32
N GLN A 52 23.86 8.43 -7.25
CA GLN A 52 25.19 8.20 -7.79
C GLN A 52 26.23 8.90 -6.90
N LEU A 53 26.87 8.14 -6.00
CA LEU A 53 27.91 8.68 -5.11
C LEU A 53 29.19 9.03 -5.88
N THR A 54 29.53 8.24 -6.90
CA THR A 54 30.73 8.41 -7.73
C THR A 54 30.45 7.81 -9.11
N ARG A 55 31.23 8.16 -10.14
CA ARG A 55 31.14 7.56 -11.49
C ARG A 55 31.23 6.01 -11.55
N ARG A 56 31.55 5.35 -10.44
CA ARG A 56 31.69 3.88 -10.33
C ARG A 56 30.83 3.27 -9.22
N ILE A 57 30.15 4.08 -8.41
CA ILE A 57 29.40 3.59 -7.24
C ILE A 57 28.01 4.22 -7.28
N ASP A 58 27.02 3.35 -7.44
CA ASP A 58 25.60 3.70 -7.42
C ASP A 58 24.95 3.07 -6.19
N PHE A 59 24.26 3.89 -5.41
CA PHE A 59 23.49 3.48 -4.25
C PHE A 59 22.02 3.45 -4.60
N ASN A 60 21.37 2.33 -4.31
CA ASN A 60 19.96 2.12 -4.60
C ASN A 60 19.24 1.68 -3.31
N MET A 61 18.14 2.33 -3.00
CA MET A 61 17.30 2.03 -1.84
C MET A 61 15.85 1.91 -2.27
N SER A 62 15.22 0.79 -1.94
CA SER A 62 13.79 0.59 -2.12
C SER A 62 13.13 0.33 -0.76
N TRP A 63 12.02 1.00 -0.52
CA TRP A 63 11.23 0.85 0.69
C TRP A 63 9.76 0.74 0.32
N THR A 64 9.12 -0.33 0.80
CA THR A 64 7.69 -0.55 0.65
C THR A 64 7.08 -0.70 2.03
N TYR A 65 6.11 0.14 2.31
CA TYR A 65 5.27 0.04 3.50
C TYR A 65 3.83 -0.19 3.09
N ALA A 66 3.18 -1.10 3.78
CA ALA A 66 1.77 -1.34 3.59
C ALA A 66 1.05 -1.60 4.90
N SER A 67 -0.15 -1.03 5.04
CA SER A 67 -1.03 -1.35 6.14
C SER A 67 -1.42 -2.83 6.11
N GLY A 68 -1.55 -3.45 7.28
CA GLY A 68 -2.01 -4.82 7.40
C GLY A 68 -3.39 -5.05 6.80
N CYS A 69 -3.66 -6.31 6.47
CA CYS A 69 -4.95 -6.83 6.02
C CYS A 69 -5.90 -6.93 7.22
N MET A 70 -7.20 -6.66 7.05
CA MET A 70 -8.15 -6.94 8.13
C MET A 70 -8.42 -8.44 8.18
N ALA A 71 -7.83 -9.11 9.18
CA ALA A 71 -8.09 -10.52 9.46
C ALA A 71 -9.14 -10.64 10.57
N THR A 72 -10.28 -11.26 10.26
CA THR A 72 -11.22 -11.73 11.28
C THR A 72 -10.72 -13.06 11.82
N LEU A 73 -10.12 -13.03 13.02
CA LEU A 73 -9.73 -14.25 13.74
C LEU A 73 -10.98 -14.87 14.39
N PRO A 74 -11.31 -16.15 14.12
CA PRO A 74 -12.34 -16.84 14.89
C PRO A 74 -11.87 -16.94 16.34
N THR A 75 -12.61 -16.33 17.26
CA THR A 75 -12.40 -16.54 18.69
C THR A 75 -13.22 -17.75 19.07
N GLU A 76 -12.58 -18.92 19.22
CA GLU A 76 -13.20 -20.05 19.91
C GLU A 76 -13.36 -19.67 21.39
N LYS A 77 -14.57 -19.87 21.91
CA LYS A 77 -14.91 -19.72 23.33
C LYS A 77 -15.07 -21.10 23.94
#